data_AF-A0A961T2N6-F1
#
_entry.id   AF-A0A961T2N6-F1
#
_cell.length_a   1.000
_cell.length_b   1.000
_cell.length_c   1.000
_cell.angle_alpha   90.00
_cell.angle_beta   90.00
_cell.angle_gamma   90.00
#
_symmetry.space_group_name_H-M   'P 1'
#
loop_
_entity.id
_entity.type
_entity.pdbx_description
1 polymer ?
#
loop_
_entity_poly.entity_id
_entity_poly.type
_entity_poly.pdbx_seq_one_letter_code
_entity_poly.pdbx_strand_id
1 'polypeptide(L)'
;MNLTATMPWIAAAGLLVFALVVSVGEISRRRGAWLLPAGLSMLFLGWSLIAIVNEGLLGFWTEHTRNFWGNQIWFDLLFAVGIGWYLIVPRAKAVGMNPLPWLVLVLSTGCIGFLAMTARLVFLEEKSFRKS
;
A
#
# COMPACT_ATOMS: atom_id res chain seq x y z
N MET A 1 -17.03 10.95 -18.67
CA MET A 1 -17.02 10.27 -17.35
C MET A 1 -16.44 11.22 -16.33
N ASN A 2 -17.04 11.36 -15.14
CA ASN A 2 -16.47 12.18 -14.07
C ASN A 2 -15.25 11.46 -13.46
N LEU A 3 -14.37 12.22 -12.81
CA LEU A 3 -13.10 11.69 -12.28
C LEU A 3 -13.31 10.46 -11.37
N THR A 4 -14.33 10.50 -10.52
CA THR A 4 -14.68 9.44 -9.57
C THR A 4 -15.18 8.16 -10.25
N ALA A 5 -15.82 8.23 -11.43
CA ALA A 5 -16.18 7.03 -12.20
C ALA A 5 -14.99 6.46 -12.98
N THR A 6 -13.97 7.27 -13.31
CA THR A 6 -12.82 6.83 -14.11
C THR A 6 -11.70 6.24 -13.24
N MET A 7 -11.49 6.76 -12.02
CA MET A 7 -10.40 6.31 -11.13
C MET A 7 -10.40 4.80 -10.83
N PRO A 8 -11.54 4.13 -10.57
CA PRO A 8 -11.53 2.69 -10.31
C PRO A 8 -10.97 1.88 -11.48
N TRP A 9 -11.29 2.26 -12.72
CA TRP A 9 -10.78 1.60 -13.92
C TRP A 9 -9.29 1.80 -14.10
N ILE A 10 -8.80 3.03 -13.84
CA ILE A 10 -7.37 3.33 -13.89
C ILE A 10 -6.61 2.53 -12.82
N ALA A 11 -7.15 2.47 -11.59
CA ALA A 11 -6.56 1.69 -10.51
C ALA A 11 -6.54 0.18 -10.84
N ALA A 12 -7.62 -0.36 -11.40
CA ALA A 12 -7.69 -1.76 -11.82
C ALA A 12 -6.67 -2.08 -12.94
N ALA A 13 -6.59 -1.23 -13.96
CA ALA A 13 -5.59 -1.37 -15.02
C ALA A 13 -4.16 -1.28 -14.47
N GLY A 14 -3.90 -0.33 -13.56
CA GLY A 14 -2.62 -0.19 -12.87
C GLY A 14 -2.24 -1.43 -12.06
N LEU A 15 -3.20 -2.00 -11.32
CA LEU A 15 -3.00 -3.25 -10.58
C LEU A 15 -2.70 -4.42 -11.52
N LEU A 16 -3.43 -4.57 -12.62
CA LEU A 16 -3.20 -5.64 -13.59
C LEU A 16 -1.79 -5.55 -14.18
N VAL A 17 -1.38 -4.37 -14.63
CA VAL A 17 -0.02 -4.15 -15.15
C VAL A 17 1.01 -4.46 -14.07
N PHE A 18 0.84 -3.95 -12.85
CA PHE A 18 1.74 -4.21 -11.74
C PHE A 18 1.85 -5.71 -11.42
N ALA A 19 0.71 -6.41 -11.31
CA ALA A 19 0.66 -7.83 -11.00
C ALA A 19 1.36 -8.67 -12.08
N LEU A 20 1.13 -8.38 -13.36
CA LEU A 20 1.80 -9.05 -14.47
C LEU A 20 3.31 -8.81 -14.42
N VAL A 21 3.70 -7.55 -14.24
CA VAL A 21 5.11 -7.12 -14.23
C VAL A 21 5.87 -7.75 -13.06
N VAL A 22 5.27 -7.83 -11.87
CA VAL A 22 5.84 -8.53 -10.70
C VAL A 22 5.84 -10.05 -10.86
N SER A 23 4.83 -10.64 -11.51
CA SER A 23 4.74 -12.10 -11.67
C SER A 23 5.71 -12.64 -12.73
N VAL A 24 6.02 -11.84 -13.75
CA VAL A 24 6.88 -12.24 -14.87
C VAL A 24 8.34 -11.81 -14.67
N GLY A 25 8.61 -10.82 -13.80
CA GLY A 25 9.94 -10.27 -13.59
C GLY A 25 10.48 -10.41 -12.16
N GLU A 26 11.81 -10.47 -12.01
CA GLU A 26 12.47 -10.41 -10.69
C GLU A 26 12.63 -8.97 -10.17
N ILE A 27 11.53 -8.24 -10.07
CA ILE A 27 11.56 -6.80 -9.76
C ILE A 27 12.10 -6.53 -8.36
N SER A 28 11.80 -7.41 -7.41
CA SER A 28 12.26 -7.30 -6.02
C SER A 28 13.79 -7.36 -5.86
N ARG A 29 14.51 -7.89 -6.85
CA ARG A 29 15.99 -7.98 -6.85
C ARG A 29 16.69 -6.87 -7.63
N ARG A 30 15.94 -5.97 -8.28
CA ARG A 30 16.52 -4.87 -9.06
C ARG A 30 16.94 -3.72 -8.14
N ARG A 31 18.08 -3.10 -8.46
CA ARG A 31 18.54 -1.88 -7.79
C ARG A 31 17.46 -0.79 -7.87
N GLY A 32 17.09 -0.21 -6.73
CA GLY A 32 16.06 0.82 -6.69
C GLY A 32 14.62 0.30 -6.70
N ALA A 33 14.38 -1.01 -6.52
CA ALA A 33 13.03 -1.57 -6.44
C ALA A 33 12.15 -0.92 -5.36
N TRP A 34 12.76 -0.35 -4.32
CA TRP A 34 12.08 0.39 -3.26
C TRP A 34 11.43 1.71 -3.73
N LEU A 35 11.87 2.28 -4.86
CA LEU A 35 11.33 3.55 -5.39
C LEU A 35 9.87 3.42 -5.81
N LEU A 36 9.47 2.25 -6.32
CA LEU A 36 8.10 2.00 -6.76
C LEU A 36 7.08 2.09 -5.61
N PRO A 37 7.20 1.30 -4.51
CA PRO A 37 6.30 1.45 -3.38
C PRO A 37 6.41 2.84 -2.71
N ALA A 38 7.59 3.48 -2.69
CA ALA A 38 7.73 4.84 -2.18
C ALA A 38 6.94 5.86 -3.01
N GLY A 39 7.05 5.79 -4.35
CA GLY A 39 6.31 6.63 -5.27
C GLY A 39 4.80 6.42 -5.16
N LEU A 40 4.34 5.18 -5.12
CA LEU A 40 2.92 4.85 -4.91
C LEU A 40 2.40 5.36 -3.57
N SER A 41 3.19 5.25 -2.49
CA SER A 41 2.85 5.83 -1.19
C SER A 41 2.63 7.34 -1.28
N MET A 42 3.51 8.07 -1.96
CA MET A 42 3.41 9.52 -2.11
C MET A 42 2.24 9.94 -3.01
N LEU A 43 2.03 9.23 -4.13
CA LEU A 43 0.90 9.48 -5.02
C LEU A 43 -0.44 9.25 -4.30
N PHE A 44 -0.54 8.14 -3.55
CA PHE A 44 -1.77 7.83 -2.82
C PHE A 44 -1.99 8.81 -1.66
N LEU A 45 -0.94 9.23 -0.95
CA LEU A 45 -1.02 10.30 0.04
C LEU A 45 -1.57 11.60 -0.58
N GLY A 46 -1.07 12.00 -1.75
CA GLY A 46 -1.57 13.17 -2.46
C GLY A 46 -3.06 13.07 -2.78
N TRP A 47 -3.51 11.91 -3.28
CA TRP A 47 -4.94 11.66 -3.52
C TRP A 47 -5.76 11.68 -2.22
N SER A 48 -5.28 11.06 -1.15
CA SER A 48 -5.96 11.04 0.15
C SER A 48 -6.09 12.44 0.75
N LEU A 49 -5.09 13.32 0.57
CA LEU A 49 -5.20 14.72 1.00
C LEU A 49 -6.28 15.46 0.22
N ILE A 50 -6.38 15.25 -1.10
CA ILE A 50 -7.46 15.81 -1.92
C ILE A 50 -8.82 15.31 -1.42
N ALA A 51 -8.97 14.02 -1.15
CA ALA A 51 -10.20 13.46 -0.60
C ALA A 51 -10.57 14.08 0.76
N ILE A 52 -9.60 14.20 1.67
CA ILE A 52 -9.82 14.82 2.99
C ILE A 52 -10.28 16.28 2.87
N VAL A 53 -9.68 17.06 1.95
CA VAL A 53 -10.06 18.47 1.74
C VAL A 53 -11.49 18.60 1.19
N ASN A 54 -11.92 17.67 0.33
CA ASN A 54 -13.22 17.75 -0.33
C ASN A 54 -14.36 17.05 0.43
N GLU A 55 -14.05 15.97 1.14
CA GLU A 55 -15.04 15.03 1.73
C GLU A 55 -14.89 14.90 3.26
N GLY A 56 -13.87 15.55 3.84
CA GLY A 56 -13.57 15.53 5.26
C GLY A 56 -12.74 14.32 5.71
N LEU A 57 -12.17 14.41 6.90
CA LEU A 57 -11.27 13.37 7.45
C LEU A 57 -11.95 12.00 7.62
N LEU A 58 -13.26 12.00 7.90
CA LEU A 58 -14.06 10.79 8.10
C LEU A 58 -14.94 10.45 6.89
N GLY A 59 -14.75 11.08 5.73
CA GLY A 59 -15.54 10.82 4.52
C GLY A 59 -15.55 9.33 4.14
N PHE A 60 -14.41 8.66 4.31
CA PHE A 60 -14.29 7.21 4.05
C PHE A 60 -15.21 6.38 4.95
N TRP A 61 -15.48 6.79 6.20
CA TRP A 61 -16.30 5.98 7.13
C TRP A 61 -17.75 5.87 6.66
N THR A 62 -18.28 6.97 6.12
CA THR A 62 -19.62 6.99 5.50
C THR A 62 -19.71 5.99 4.35
N GLU A 63 -18.68 5.88 3.51
CA GLU A 63 -18.69 4.92 2.39
C GLU A 63 -18.70 3.47 2.84
N HIS A 64 -17.97 3.13 3.91
CA HIS A 64 -17.95 1.76 4.43
C HIS A 64 -19.25 1.37 5.14
N THR A 65 -20.03 2.33 5.63
CA THR A 65 -21.27 2.08 6.38
C THR A 65 -22.54 2.24 5.54
N ARG A 66 -22.41 2.67 4.28
CA ARG A 66 -23.54 3.02 3.41
C ARG A 66 -24.42 1.83 3.02
N ASN A 67 -23.83 0.65 2.82
CA ASN A 67 -24.54 -0.56 2.39
C ASN A 67 -23.64 -1.81 2.55
N PHE A 68 -24.17 -2.99 2.20
CA PHE A 68 -23.41 -4.25 2.28
C PHE A 68 -22.17 -4.28 1.37
N TRP A 69 -22.18 -3.63 0.22
CA TRP A 69 -20.98 -3.51 -0.63
C TRP A 69 -19.89 -2.68 0.06
N GLY A 70 -20.26 -1.59 0.73
CA GLY A 70 -19.34 -0.80 1.55
C GLY A 70 -18.67 -1.63 2.65
N ASN A 71 -19.44 -2.44 3.37
CA ASN A 71 -18.91 -3.36 4.37
C ASN A 71 -17.98 -4.42 3.76
N GLN A 72 -18.37 -5.01 2.61
CA GLN A 72 -17.55 -6.01 1.94
C GLN A 72 -16.20 -5.43 1.50
N ILE A 73 -16.19 -4.23 0.91
CA ILE A 73 -14.97 -3.52 0.53
C ILE A 73 -14.10 -3.27 1.79
N TRP A 74 -14.71 -2.88 2.91
CA TRP A 74 -13.99 -2.71 4.17
C TRP A 74 -13.29 -3.99 4.62
N PHE A 75 -14.01 -5.12 4.59
CA PHE A 75 -13.45 -6.43 4.97
C PHE A 75 -12.30 -6.83 4.04
N ASP A 76 -12.46 -6.65 2.72
CA ASP A 76 -11.40 -6.94 1.74
C ASP A 76 -10.12 -6.15 2.05
N LEU A 77 -10.24 -4.86 2.40
CA LEU A 77 -9.10 -4.03 2.79
C LEU A 77 -8.43 -4.52 4.07
N LEU A 78 -9.21 -4.87 5.10
CA LEU A 78 -8.67 -5.41 6.36
C LEU A 78 -7.98 -6.76 6.17
N PHE A 79 -8.56 -7.65 5.38
CA PHE A 79 -7.93 -8.94 5.05
C PHE A 79 -6.67 -8.76 4.21
N ALA A 80 -6.67 -7.86 3.22
CA ALA A 80 -5.47 -7.57 2.43
C ALA A 80 -4.33 -7.03 3.30
N VAL A 81 -4.62 -6.10 4.23
CA VAL A 81 -3.64 -5.63 5.23
C VAL A 81 -3.17 -6.78 6.11
N GLY A 82 -4.08 -7.63 6.61
CA GLY A 82 -3.73 -8.78 7.44
C GLY A 82 -2.81 -9.79 6.75
N ILE A 83 -3.13 -10.16 5.51
CA ILE A 83 -2.32 -11.06 4.67
C ILE A 83 -0.94 -10.45 4.42
N GLY A 84 -0.91 -9.18 3.99
CA GLY A 84 0.36 -8.49 3.76
C GLY A 84 1.18 -8.41 5.04
N TRP A 85 0.56 -8.08 6.18
CA TRP A 85 1.23 -7.97 7.46
C TRP A 85 1.86 -9.30 7.90
N TYR A 86 1.11 -10.40 7.75
CA TYR A 86 1.59 -11.75 8.01
C TYR A 86 2.84 -12.08 7.19
N LEU A 87 2.85 -11.71 5.90
CA LEU A 87 3.96 -12.00 4.98
C LEU A 87 5.18 -11.08 5.18
N ILE A 88 4.95 -9.81 5.50
CA ILE A 88 6.02 -8.79 5.54
C ILE A 88 6.76 -8.76 6.87
N VAL A 89 6.11 -9.09 7.99
CA VAL A 89 6.70 -8.97 9.34
C VAL A 89 7.94 -9.84 9.53
N PRO A 90 7.98 -11.13 9.13
CA PRO A 90 9.18 -11.94 9.25
C PRO A 90 10.36 -11.33 8.48
N ARG A 91 10.11 -10.82 7.27
CA ARG A 91 11.12 -10.17 6.42
C ARG A 91 11.63 -8.87 7.04
N ALA A 92 10.71 -8.03 7.53
CA ALA A 92 11.05 -6.80 8.23
C ALA A 92 11.96 -7.06 9.44
N LYS A 93 11.64 -8.06 10.26
CA LYS A 93 12.47 -8.46 11.39
C LYS A 93 13.85 -8.95 10.95
N ALA A 94 13.95 -9.71 9.85
CA ALA A 94 15.20 -10.24 9.33
C ALA A 94 16.21 -9.14 8.93
N VAL A 95 15.72 -7.96 8.52
CA VAL A 95 16.57 -6.78 8.22
C VAL A 95 16.63 -5.77 9.38
N GLY A 96 16.23 -6.18 10.59
CA GLY A 96 16.34 -5.36 11.82
C GLY A 96 15.28 -4.27 11.98
N MET A 97 14.17 -4.31 11.24
CA MET A 97 13.05 -3.38 11.47
C MET A 97 12.24 -3.81 12.69
N ASN A 98 11.88 -2.85 13.56
CA ASN A 98 10.84 -3.03 14.57
C ASN A 98 9.45 -2.83 13.91
N PRO A 99 8.57 -3.85 13.85
CA PRO A 99 7.28 -3.71 13.17
C PRO A 99 6.29 -2.78 13.88
N LEU A 100 6.36 -2.59 15.20
CA LEU A 100 5.30 -1.90 15.95
C LEU A 100 5.05 -0.45 15.52
N PRO A 101 6.08 0.40 15.32
CA PRO A 101 5.85 1.75 14.79
C PRO A 101 5.21 1.75 13.40
N TRP A 102 5.57 0.77 12.56
CA TRP A 102 4.96 0.62 11.24
C TRP A 102 3.51 0.17 11.32
N LEU A 103 3.15 -0.67 12.30
CA LEU A 103 1.77 -1.08 12.53
C LEU A 103 0.90 0.14 12.84
N VAL A 104 1.37 1.03 13.73
CA VAL A 104 0.65 2.28 14.05
C VAL A 104 0.45 3.13 12.80
N LEU A 105 1.49 3.26 11.96
CA LEU A 105 1.39 4.01 10.71
C LEU A 105 0.40 3.36 9.73
N VAL A 106 0.44 2.04 9.56
CA VAL A 106 -0.47 1.28 8.68
C VAL A 106 -1.91 1.37 9.16
N LEU A 107 -2.18 1.21 10.46
CA LEU A 107 -3.53 1.31 10.99
C LEU A 107 -4.09 2.74 10.88
N SER A 108 -3.22 3.75 10.97
CA SER A 108 -3.63 5.16 10.87
C SER A 108 -3.85 5.63 9.43
N THR A 109 -3.17 5.02 8.45
CA THR A 109 -3.11 5.55 7.06
C THR A 109 -3.39 4.51 5.97
N GLY A 110 -3.71 3.27 6.35
CA GLY A 110 -3.96 2.16 5.45
C GLY A 110 -2.77 1.86 4.54
N CYS A 111 -3.05 1.80 3.23
CA CYS A 111 -2.05 1.43 2.23
C CYS A 111 -0.92 2.45 2.09
N ILE A 112 -1.09 3.72 2.51
CA ILE A 112 -0.01 4.72 2.47
C ILE A 112 1.14 4.25 3.38
N GLY A 113 0.85 4.05 4.66
CA GLY A 113 1.81 3.53 5.63
C GLY A 113 2.37 2.17 5.22
N PHE A 114 1.55 1.35 4.58
CA PHE A 114 1.96 0.00 4.21
C PHE A 114 2.91 -0.05 3.02
N LEU A 115 2.68 0.81 2.03
CA LEU A 115 3.60 1.05 0.92
C LEU A 115 4.91 1.69 1.42
N ALA A 116 4.84 2.65 2.35
CA ALA A 116 6.02 3.23 2.97
C ALA A 116 6.87 2.19 3.73
N MET A 117 6.22 1.30 4.50
CA MET A 117 6.89 0.19 5.17
C MET A 117 7.56 -0.75 4.16
N THR A 118 6.84 -1.10 3.09
CA THR A 118 7.35 -1.96 2.03
C THR A 118 8.56 -1.35 1.33
N ALA A 119 8.52 -0.04 1.02
CA ALA A 119 9.65 0.67 0.47
C ALA A 119 10.87 0.62 1.39
N ARG A 120 10.67 0.86 2.69
CA ARG A 120 11.76 0.77 3.67
C ARG A 120 12.35 -0.63 3.75
N LEU A 121 11.50 -1.67 3.77
CA LEU A 121 11.93 -3.06 3.79
C LEU A 121 12.82 -3.38 2.58
N VAL A 122 12.33 -3.12 1.37
CA VAL A 122 13.06 -3.42 0.13
C VAL A 122 14.38 -2.66 0.07
N PHE A 123 14.42 -1.40 0.53
CA PHE A 123 15.66 -0.63 0.62
C PHE A 123 16.69 -1.29 1.55
N LEU A 124 16.25 -1.80 2.71
CA LEU A 124 17.13 -2.45 3.67
C LEU A 124 17.58 -3.83 3.19
N GLU A 125 16.70 -4.61 2.57
CA GLU A 125 17.06 -5.87 1.91
C GLU A 125 18.14 -5.62 0.85
N GLU A 126 17.96 -4.65 -0.03
CA GLU A 126 18.95 -4.27 -1.06
C GLU A 126 20.29 -3.87 -0.43
N LYS A 127 20.27 -3.09 0.66
CA LYS A 127 21.50 -2.67 1.36
C LYS A 127 22.21 -3.85 2.04
N SER A 128 21.47 -4.83 2.55
CA SER A 128 22.02 -6.02 3.20
C SER A 128 22.73 -6.92 2.19
N PHE A 129 22.09 -7.18 1.04
CA PHE A 129 22.68 -7.96 -0.06
C PHE A 129 23.98 -7.36 -0.63
N ARG A 130 24.17 -6.04 -0.53
CA ARG A 130 25.42 -5.39 -0.98
C ARG A 130 26.59 -5.55 -0.02
N LYS A 131 26.36 -6.01 1.21
CA LYS A 131 27.40 -6.17 2.24
C LYS A 131 27.94 -7.60 2.34
N SER A 132 27.27 -8.59 1.75
CA SER A 132 27.73 -9.98 1.61
C SER A 132 28.57 -10.16 0.36
#